data_AF-A0A7W2EUA3-F1
#
_entry.id   AF-A0A7W2EUA3-F1
#
_cell.length_a   1.000
_cell.length_b   1.000
_cell.length_c   1.000
_cell.angle_alpha   90.00
_cell.angle_beta   90.00
_cell.angle_gamma   90.00
#
_symmetry.space_group_name_H-M   'P 1'
#
loop_
_entity.id
_entity.type
_entity.pdbx_description
1 polymer ?
#
loop_
_entity_poly.entity_id
_entity_poly.type
_entity_poly.pdbx_seq_one_letter_code
_entity_poly.pdbx_strand_id
1 'polypeptide(L)'
;MIADSAAQAQALVRNASHFQWYVIPLLLIVIQAYGEQAAARRWNVVLAGLAFWLMDWINEIWNGLLFHFSGFAPAWGTPGSSAYVILIGLNVEITFMFAIMGLYAVRMLPADPKANILGINNRWVFAAVNSVLCVCVELWLNHIGALTWEWSGWNADAPWLIWLIGYMPFFVVAYMVHDMRSRTRQLAVVSGLGATVAGSLGLFAGVLHWI
;
A
#
# COMPACT_ATOMS: atom_id res chain seq x y z
N MET A 1 26.43 0.32 8.19
CA MET A 1 26.49 -1.08 7.72
C MET A 1 25.06 -1.48 7.42
N ILE A 2 24.80 -2.05 6.25
CA ILE A 2 23.45 -2.47 5.86
C ILE A 2 23.01 -3.62 6.77
N ALA A 3 21.76 -3.62 7.21
CA ALA A 3 21.20 -4.73 7.99
C ALA A 3 21.10 -6.01 7.15
N ASP A 4 21.28 -7.18 7.77
CA ASP A 4 21.28 -8.46 7.04
C ASP A 4 19.96 -8.71 6.29
N SER A 5 18.83 -8.36 6.91
CA SER A 5 17.51 -8.49 6.27
C SER A 5 17.35 -7.55 5.07
N ALA A 6 17.91 -6.34 5.15
CA ALA A 6 17.88 -5.37 4.07
C ALA A 6 18.75 -5.83 2.89
N ALA A 7 19.91 -6.43 3.16
CA ALA A 7 20.76 -7.02 2.12
C ALA A 7 20.06 -8.19 1.41
N GLN A 8 19.35 -9.05 2.14
CA GLN A 8 18.55 -10.14 1.58
C GLN A 8 17.41 -9.61 0.70
N ALA A 9 16.62 -8.65 1.19
CA ALA A 9 15.54 -8.04 0.42
C ALA A 9 16.07 -7.35 -0.84
N GLN A 10 17.19 -6.62 -0.76
CA GLN A 10 17.82 -5.96 -1.89
C GLN A 10 18.23 -6.95 -3.00
N ALA A 11 18.71 -8.14 -2.64
CA ALA A 11 19.10 -9.18 -3.61
C ALA A 11 17.91 -9.76 -4.41
N LEU A 12 16.68 -9.62 -3.89
CA LEU A 12 15.46 -10.08 -4.55
C LEU A 12 14.84 -9.04 -5.49
N VAL A 13 15.16 -7.75 -5.30
CA VAL A 13 14.58 -6.64 -6.07
C VAL A 13 14.78 -6.85 -7.57
N ARG A 14 13.66 -6.89 -8.29
CA ARG A 14 13.55 -7.03 -9.75
C ARG A 14 14.18 -8.31 -10.31
N ASN A 15 14.38 -9.33 -9.48
CA ASN A 15 14.88 -10.62 -9.92
C ASN A 15 13.74 -11.54 -10.40
N ALA A 16 13.62 -11.73 -11.71
CA ALA A 16 12.56 -12.52 -12.33
C ALA A 16 12.75 -14.05 -12.21
N SER A 17 13.90 -14.54 -11.70
CA SER A 17 14.14 -15.99 -11.59
C SER A 17 13.24 -16.68 -10.55
N HIS A 18 12.61 -15.90 -9.66
CA HIS A 18 11.71 -16.38 -8.62
C HIS A 18 10.24 -16.48 -9.06
N PHE A 19 9.93 -16.16 -10.32
CA PHE A 19 8.56 -16.12 -10.85
C PHE A 19 7.76 -17.37 -10.50
N GLN A 20 6.51 -17.15 -10.07
CA GLN A 20 5.54 -18.20 -9.77
C GLN A 20 4.27 -18.00 -10.60
N TRP A 21 3.75 -19.10 -11.15
CA TRP A 21 2.57 -19.06 -12.04
C TRP A 21 1.29 -18.54 -11.38
N TYR A 22 1.18 -18.60 -10.05
CA TYR A 22 0.01 -18.08 -9.33
C TYR A 22 -0.17 -16.57 -9.47
N VAL A 23 0.85 -15.82 -9.89
CA VAL A 23 0.76 -14.37 -10.11
C VAL A 23 -0.29 -14.03 -11.16
N ILE A 24 -0.41 -14.85 -12.21
CA ILE A 24 -1.36 -14.61 -13.31
C ILE A 24 -2.83 -14.70 -12.83
N PRO A 25 -3.29 -15.76 -12.16
CA PRO A 25 -4.64 -15.79 -11.63
C PRO A 25 -4.89 -14.72 -10.55
N LEU A 26 -3.89 -14.35 -9.72
CA LEU A 26 -4.04 -13.22 -8.79
C LEU A 26 -4.28 -11.89 -9.53
N LEU A 27 -3.53 -11.64 -10.61
CA LEU A 27 -3.75 -10.48 -11.47
C LEU A 27 -5.17 -10.47 -12.06
N LEU A 28 -5.65 -11.63 -12.53
CA LEU A 28 -7.02 -11.75 -13.04
C LEU A 28 -8.08 -11.44 -11.97
N ILE A 29 -7.85 -11.84 -10.71
CA ILE A 29 -8.75 -11.48 -9.59
C ILE A 29 -8.79 -9.97 -9.39
N VAL A 30 -7.64 -9.28 -9.44
CA VAL A 30 -7.60 -7.81 -9.34
C VAL A 30 -8.37 -7.17 -10.50
N ILE A 31 -8.09 -7.59 -11.74
CA ILE A 31 -8.77 -7.08 -12.94
C ILE A 31 -10.28 -7.31 -12.85
N GLN A 32 -10.70 -8.51 -12.45
CA GLN A 32 -12.12 -8.84 -12.29
C GLN A 32 -12.76 -7.99 -11.20
N ALA A 33 -12.12 -7.82 -10.03
CA ALA A 33 -12.66 -7.03 -8.93
C ALA A 33 -12.94 -5.57 -9.34
N TYR A 34 -11.99 -4.94 -10.04
CA TYR A 34 -12.18 -3.60 -10.60
C TYR A 34 -13.20 -3.58 -11.74
N GLY A 35 -13.17 -4.59 -12.62
CA GLY A 35 -14.11 -4.76 -13.73
C GLY A 35 -15.56 -4.84 -13.27
N GLU A 36 -15.85 -5.61 -12.22
CA GLU A 36 -17.18 -5.71 -11.62
C GLU A 36 -17.67 -4.37 -11.03
N GLN A 37 -16.78 -3.62 -10.37
CA GLN A 37 -17.16 -2.29 -9.87
C GLN A 37 -17.43 -1.31 -11.02
N ALA A 38 -16.64 -1.37 -12.10
CA ALA A 38 -16.83 -0.54 -13.29
C ALA A 38 -18.11 -0.91 -14.05
N ALA A 39 -18.40 -2.20 -14.22
CA ALA A 39 -19.63 -2.70 -14.85
C ALA A 39 -20.87 -2.24 -14.09
N ALA A 40 -20.82 -2.25 -12.75
CA ALA A 40 -21.86 -1.71 -11.88
C ALA A 40 -21.87 -0.16 -11.79
N ARG A 41 -21.04 0.54 -12.58
CA ARG A 41 -20.88 2.01 -12.60
C ARG A 41 -20.52 2.61 -11.24
N ARG A 42 -19.86 1.85 -10.36
CA ARG A 42 -19.41 2.28 -9.03
C ARG A 42 -18.09 3.03 -9.11
N TRP A 43 -18.06 4.11 -9.89
CA TRP A 43 -16.84 4.87 -10.15
C TRP A 43 -16.21 5.49 -8.90
N ASN A 44 -17.01 5.84 -7.89
CA ASN A 44 -16.48 6.30 -6.59
C ASN A 44 -15.64 5.23 -5.91
N VAL A 45 -16.06 3.97 -6.01
CA VAL A 45 -15.34 2.81 -5.45
C VAL A 45 -14.06 2.58 -6.24
N VAL A 46 -14.14 2.57 -7.57
CA VAL A 46 -12.97 2.38 -8.46
C VAL A 46 -11.90 3.44 -8.18
N LEU A 47 -12.27 4.72 -8.20
CA LEU A 47 -11.32 5.82 -8.01
C LEU A 47 -10.74 5.85 -6.59
N ALA A 48 -11.55 5.55 -5.57
CA ALA A 48 -11.07 5.49 -4.20
C ALA A 48 -10.16 4.29 -3.95
N GLY A 49 -10.45 3.13 -4.55
CA GLY A 49 -9.56 1.96 -4.51
C GLY A 49 -8.23 2.24 -5.21
N LEU A 50 -8.26 2.92 -6.37
CA LEU A 50 -7.02 3.39 -7.03
C LEU A 50 -6.25 4.39 -6.17
N ALA A 51 -6.94 5.32 -5.49
CA ALA A 51 -6.28 6.25 -4.58
C ALA A 51 -5.56 5.52 -3.43
N PHE A 52 -6.21 4.51 -2.84
CA PHE A 52 -5.61 3.66 -1.81
C PHE A 52 -4.35 2.96 -2.31
N TRP A 53 -4.43 2.32 -3.49
CA TRP A 53 -3.30 1.64 -4.10
C TRP A 53 -2.17 2.60 -4.49
N LEU A 54 -2.47 3.81 -4.96
CA LEU A 54 -1.45 4.80 -5.27
C LEU A 54 -0.76 5.36 -4.01
N MET A 55 -1.47 5.45 -2.89
CA MET A 55 -0.86 5.80 -1.60
C MET A 55 0.16 4.75 -1.14
N ASP A 56 -0.12 3.47 -1.36
CA ASP A 56 0.82 2.37 -1.14
C ASP A 56 2.10 2.57 -1.94
N TRP A 57 1.99 2.81 -3.25
CA TRP A 57 3.17 3.10 -4.09
C TRP A 57 3.97 4.32 -3.62
N ILE A 58 3.33 5.39 -3.18
CA ILE A 58 4.03 6.57 -2.63
C ILE A 58 4.84 6.15 -1.39
N ASN A 59 4.26 5.34 -0.51
CA ASN A 59 4.90 4.87 0.70
C ASN A 59 6.09 3.95 0.39
N GLU A 60 5.97 3.09 -0.62
CA GLU A 60 7.02 2.17 -1.05
C GLU A 60 8.19 2.88 -1.75
N ILE A 61 7.91 3.95 -2.49
CA ILE A 61 8.95 4.83 -3.04
C ILE A 61 9.69 5.54 -1.91
N TRP A 62 8.97 6.11 -0.94
CA TRP A 62 9.58 6.71 0.24
C TRP A 62 10.44 5.70 1.01
N ASN A 63 9.95 4.48 1.17
CA ASN A 63 10.63 3.39 1.86
C ASN A 63 11.95 3.01 1.16
N GLY A 64 11.94 2.90 -0.17
CA GLY A 64 13.16 2.69 -0.97
C GLY A 64 14.15 3.84 -0.85
N LEU A 65 13.66 5.10 -0.86
CA LEU A 65 14.52 6.27 -0.68
C LEU A 65 15.12 6.32 0.72
N LEU A 66 14.37 5.95 1.76
CA LEU A 66 14.90 5.82 3.12
C LEU A 66 16.05 4.83 3.16
N PHE A 67 15.93 3.69 2.51
CA PHE A 67 17.03 2.72 2.41
C PHE A 67 18.25 3.31 1.70
N HIS A 68 18.05 3.95 0.54
CA HIS A 68 19.12 4.58 -0.23
C HIS A 68 19.91 5.61 0.58
N PHE A 69 19.22 6.55 1.24
CA PHE A 69 19.87 7.64 1.97
C PHE A 69 20.41 7.22 3.34
N SER A 70 19.78 6.26 4.02
CA SER A 70 20.26 5.80 5.32
C SER A 70 21.47 4.87 5.22
N GLY A 71 21.59 4.10 4.13
CA GLY A 71 22.62 3.06 3.99
C GLY A 71 22.53 1.97 5.08
N PHE A 72 21.36 1.84 5.72
CA PHE A 72 21.12 0.93 6.83
C PHE A 72 20.01 -0.07 6.50
N ALA A 73 18.76 0.39 6.41
CA ALA A 73 17.60 -0.45 6.16
C ALA A 73 16.40 0.36 5.66
N PRO A 74 15.47 -0.23 4.89
CA PRO A 74 14.15 0.36 4.69
C PRO A 74 13.36 0.41 6.00
N ALA A 75 12.26 1.15 6.06
CA ALA A 75 11.32 1.11 7.18
C ALA A 75 10.71 -0.29 7.30
N TRP A 76 10.36 -0.91 6.17
CA TRP A 76 10.06 -2.33 6.07
C TRP A 76 10.73 -2.97 4.85
N GLY A 77 11.21 -4.20 5.00
CA GLY A 77 11.77 -5.00 3.91
C GLY A 77 11.01 -6.31 3.73
N THR A 78 11.09 -6.91 2.55
CA THR A 78 10.51 -8.24 2.27
C THR A 78 11.60 -9.26 1.90
N PRO A 79 12.41 -9.70 2.88
CA PRO A 79 13.51 -10.66 2.61
C PRO A 79 13.02 -12.09 2.37
N GLY A 80 11.73 -12.36 2.63
CA GLY A 80 11.12 -13.67 2.39
C GLY A 80 10.97 -14.02 0.91
N SER A 81 10.61 -15.27 0.63
CA SER A 81 10.32 -15.70 -0.75
C SER A 81 9.08 -14.99 -1.31
N SER A 82 9.20 -14.44 -2.51
CA SER A 82 8.12 -13.84 -3.28
C SER A 82 8.31 -14.18 -4.77
N ALA A 83 7.22 -14.18 -5.53
CA ALA A 83 7.28 -14.37 -6.97
C ALA A 83 8.00 -13.24 -7.70
N TYR A 84 7.88 -11.99 -7.21
CA TYR A 84 8.57 -10.83 -7.77
C TYR A 84 8.57 -9.66 -6.81
N VAL A 85 9.76 -9.23 -6.38
CA VAL A 85 9.95 -8.03 -5.56
C VAL A 85 10.17 -6.84 -6.50
N ILE A 86 9.31 -5.83 -6.44
CA ILE A 86 9.32 -4.66 -7.33
C ILE A 86 10.21 -3.56 -6.76
N LEU A 87 10.01 -3.26 -5.47
CA LEU A 87 10.81 -2.36 -4.63
C LEU A 87 11.13 -3.11 -3.33
N ILE A 88 12.10 -2.64 -2.55
CA ILE A 88 12.63 -3.38 -1.39
C ILE A 88 11.56 -3.81 -0.35
N GLY A 89 10.47 -3.06 -0.22
CA GLY A 89 9.30 -3.40 0.62
C GLY A 89 8.06 -3.86 -0.17
N LEU A 90 8.06 -3.72 -1.50
CA LEU A 90 6.89 -3.98 -2.34
C LEU A 90 7.12 -5.18 -3.26
N ASN A 91 6.36 -6.24 -3.04
CA ASN A 91 6.28 -7.36 -3.96
C ASN A 91 4.92 -7.42 -4.69
N VAL A 92 4.83 -8.30 -5.68
CA VAL A 92 3.63 -8.46 -6.51
C VAL A 92 2.42 -8.94 -5.71
N GLU A 93 2.63 -9.75 -4.67
CA GLU A 93 1.56 -10.21 -3.79
C GLU A 93 0.98 -9.05 -2.97
N ILE A 94 1.85 -8.23 -2.40
CA ILE A 94 1.50 -7.03 -1.61
C ILE A 94 0.78 -6.02 -2.51
N THR A 95 1.32 -5.69 -3.69
CA THR A 95 0.68 -4.68 -4.56
C THR A 95 -0.74 -5.11 -5.02
N PHE A 96 -0.94 -6.40 -5.30
CA PHE A 96 -2.27 -6.93 -5.62
C PHE A 96 -3.21 -6.95 -4.41
N MET A 97 -2.69 -7.29 -3.23
CA MET A 97 -3.43 -7.23 -1.97
C MET A 97 -3.92 -5.80 -1.71
N PHE A 98 -3.05 -4.78 -1.80
CA PHE A 98 -3.43 -3.37 -1.58
C PHE A 98 -4.44 -2.87 -2.62
N ALA A 99 -4.34 -3.30 -3.88
CA ALA A 99 -5.32 -2.97 -4.91
C ALA A 99 -6.74 -3.50 -4.55
N ILE A 100 -6.84 -4.73 -4.05
CA ILE A 100 -8.12 -5.31 -3.61
C ILE A 100 -8.58 -4.69 -2.29
N MET A 101 -7.66 -4.45 -1.34
CA MET A 101 -7.97 -3.86 -0.05
C MET A 101 -8.60 -2.48 -0.18
N GLY A 102 -8.11 -1.66 -1.12
CA GLY A 102 -8.71 -0.35 -1.41
C GLY A 102 -10.18 -0.45 -1.81
N LEU A 103 -10.54 -1.42 -2.66
CA LEU A 103 -11.93 -1.68 -3.05
C LEU A 103 -12.77 -2.15 -1.86
N TYR A 104 -12.26 -3.10 -1.08
CA TYR A 104 -12.94 -3.61 0.11
C TYR A 104 -13.22 -2.50 1.12
N ALA A 105 -12.20 -1.70 1.45
CA ALA A 105 -12.25 -0.67 2.47
C ALA A 105 -13.35 0.36 2.21
N VAL A 106 -13.52 0.78 0.95
CA VAL A 106 -14.53 1.79 0.58
C VAL A 106 -15.92 1.17 0.41
N ARG A 107 -16.00 -0.13 0.08
CA ARG A 107 -17.27 -0.85 -0.04
C ARG A 107 -17.94 -1.14 1.31
N MET A 108 -17.16 -1.20 2.38
CA MET A 108 -17.66 -1.33 3.75
C MET A 108 -18.25 -0.05 4.33
N LEU A 109 -17.98 1.10 3.72
CA LEU A 109 -18.39 2.38 4.27
C LEU A 109 -19.92 2.49 4.37
N PRO A 110 -20.44 2.96 5.52
CA PRO A 110 -21.86 3.31 5.64
C PRO A 110 -22.27 4.33 4.58
N ALA A 111 -23.50 4.19 4.09
CA ALA A 111 -24.04 5.06 3.04
C ALA A 111 -24.08 6.54 3.46
N ASP A 112 -24.33 6.83 4.74
CA ASP A 112 -24.25 8.17 5.29
C ASP A 112 -22.82 8.50 5.76
N PRO A 113 -22.09 9.40 5.08
CA PRO A 113 -20.74 9.82 5.48
C PRO A 113 -20.71 10.61 6.79
N LYS A 114 -21.86 11.13 7.26
CA LYS A 114 -21.95 11.94 8.48
C LYS A 114 -22.37 11.14 9.70
N ALA A 115 -22.74 9.87 9.53
CA ALA A 115 -23.12 9.01 10.64
C ALA A 115 -21.96 8.88 11.65
N ASN A 116 -22.29 8.87 12.93
CA ASN A 116 -21.33 8.70 14.01
C ASN A 116 -21.43 7.29 14.60
N ILE A 117 -20.28 6.75 15.00
CA ILE A 117 -20.15 5.52 15.78
C ILE A 117 -19.52 5.92 17.11
N LEU A 118 -20.26 5.76 18.20
CA LEU A 118 -19.81 6.15 19.56
C LEU A 118 -19.32 7.61 19.65
N GLY A 119 -19.96 8.53 18.90
CA GLY A 119 -19.61 9.95 18.90
C GLY A 119 -18.48 10.36 17.96
N ILE A 120 -17.84 9.41 17.26
CA ILE A 120 -16.80 9.67 16.27
C ILE A 120 -17.37 9.45 14.87
N ASN A 121 -17.00 10.29 13.90
CA ASN A 121 -17.44 10.11 12.52
C ASN A 121 -16.98 8.75 11.97
N ASN A 122 -17.90 8.04 11.29
CA ASN A 122 -17.67 6.66 10.88
C ASN A 122 -16.41 6.49 9.99
N ARG A 123 -16.04 7.46 9.15
CA ARG A 123 -14.86 7.34 8.27
C ARG A 123 -13.57 7.18 9.07
N TRP A 124 -13.43 7.92 10.17
CA TRP A 124 -12.29 7.79 11.07
C TRP A 124 -12.29 6.46 11.82
N VAL A 125 -13.47 5.98 12.24
CA VAL A 125 -13.60 4.68 12.90
C VAL A 125 -13.20 3.55 11.95
N PHE A 126 -13.74 3.52 10.73
CA PHE A 126 -13.38 2.50 9.74
C PHE A 126 -11.90 2.59 9.33
N ALA A 127 -11.34 3.79 9.19
CA ALA A 127 -9.94 3.97 8.86
C ALA A 127 -9.05 3.43 9.98
N ALA A 128 -9.35 3.77 11.24
CA ALA A 128 -8.62 3.29 12.40
C ALA A 128 -8.69 1.76 12.53
N VAL A 129 -9.89 1.17 12.45
CA VAL A 129 -10.11 -0.27 12.59
C VAL A 129 -9.42 -1.04 11.47
N ASN A 130 -9.60 -0.65 10.20
CA ASN A 130 -8.95 -1.33 9.09
C ASN A 130 -7.43 -1.20 9.16
N SER A 131 -6.90 -0.05 9.60
CA SER A 131 -5.46 0.12 9.83
C SER A 131 -4.94 -0.81 10.91
N VAL A 132 -5.67 -1.00 12.02
CA VAL A 132 -5.29 -1.97 13.06
C VAL A 132 -5.24 -3.38 12.50
N LEU A 133 -6.24 -3.78 11.70
CA LEU A 133 -6.28 -5.10 11.08
C LEU A 133 -5.08 -5.32 10.14
N CYS A 134 -4.71 -4.31 9.34
CA CYS A 134 -3.50 -4.38 8.51
C CYS A 134 -2.23 -4.52 9.35
N VAL A 135 -2.08 -3.74 10.43
CA VAL A 135 -0.95 -3.88 11.36
C VAL A 135 -0.91 -5.26 12.01
N CYS A 136 -2.05 -5.86 12.34
CA CYS A 136 -2.09 -7.23 12.86
C CYS A 136 -1.56 -8.26 11.84
N VAL A 137 -1.91 -8.10 10.56
CA VAL A 137 -1.34 -8.94 9.48
C VAL A 137 0.15 -8.70 9.35
N GLU A 138 0.61 -7.44 9.39
CA GLU A 138 2.01 -7.10 9.27
C GLU A 138 2.84 -7.62 10.46
N LEU A 139 2.32 -7.56 11.68
CA LEU A 139 2.93 -8.17 12.87
C LEU A 139 3.12 -9.68 12.69
N TRP A 140 2.14 -10.36 12.08
CA TRP A 140 2.28 -11.79 11.77
C TRP A 140 3.36 -12.03 10.71
N LEU A 141 3.38 -11.24 9.63
CA LEU A 141 4.41 -11.33 8.59
C LEU A 141 5.81 -11.05 9.16
N ASN A 142 5.89 -10.13 10.13
CA ASN A 142 7.12 -9.83 10.85
C ASN A 142 7.57 -10.99 11.74
N HIS A 143 6.64 -11.58 12.49
CA HIS A 143 6.91 -12.73 13.33
C HIS A 143 7.48 -13.93 12.56
N ILE A 144 6.99 -14.18 11.33
CA ILE A 144 7.47 -15.28 10.48
C ILE A 144 8.69 -14.90 9.63
N GLY A 145 9.19 -13.66 9.73
CA GLY A 145 10.34 -13.17 8.96
C GLY A 145 10.08 -12.90 7.48
N ALA A 146 8.81 -12.90 7.05
CA ALA A 146 8.43 -12.54 5.67
C ALA A 146 8.55 -11.03 5.43
N LEU A 147 8.38 -10.23 6.48
CA LEU A 147 8.54 -8.79 6.49
C LEU A 147 9.46 -8.39 7.65
N THR A 148 10.39 -7.46 7.46
CA THR A 148 11.34 -7.09 8.52
C THR A 148 11.30 -5.60 8.84
N TRP A 149 11.66 -5.29 10.08
CA TRP A 149 11.66 -3.94 10.64
C TRP A 149 12.95 -3.75 11.43
N GLU A 150 13.79 -2.79 11.00
CA GLU A 150 15.13 -2.59 11.58
C GLU A 150 15.21 -1.34 12.47
N TRP A 151 14.17 -0.51 12.49
CA TRP A 151 14.17 0.79 13.17
C TRP A 151 13.48 0.71 14.54
N SER A 152 14.08 1.34 15.56
CA SER A 152 13.52 1.37 16.92
C SER A 152 12.21 2.17 17.05
N GLY A 153 11.87 3.02 16.08
CA GLY A 153 10.57 3.70 16.00
C GLY A 153 9.51 2.94 15.19
N TRP A 154 9.92 1.92 14.43
CA TRP A 154 9.06 1.17 13.51
C TRP A 154 9.29 -0.31 13.77
N ASN A 155 8.62 -0.87 14.79
CA ASN A 155 8.81 -2.26 15.22
C ASN A 155 7.56 -2.85 15.89
N ALA A 156 7.66 -4.12 16.28
CA ALA A 156 6.58 -4.91 16.85
C ALA A 156 6.15 -4.49 18.26
N ASP A 157 7.06 -3.96 19.07
CA ASP A 157 6.77 -3.54 20.45
C ASP A 157 5.95 -2.24 20.48
N ALA A 158 6.11 -1.43 19.43
CA ALA A 158 5.56 -0.09 19.32
C ALA A 158 4.97 0.21 17.93
N PRO A 159 3.95 -0.54 17.45
CA PRO A 159 3.48 -0.44 16.07
C PRO A 159 2.58 0.79 15.82
N TRP A 160 2.62 1.81 16.68
CA TRP A 160 1.78 3.00 16.56
C TRP A 160 2.16 3.87 15.35
N LEU A 161 3.45 3.95 14.99
CA LEU A 161 3.88 4.68 13.78
C LEU A 161 3.44 3.93 12.52
N ILE A 162 3.49 2.61 12.55
CA ILE A 162 3.02 1.75 11.45
C ILE A 162 1.52 1.94 11.25
N TRP A 163 0.76 1.97 12.35
CA TRP A 163 -0.67 2.26 12.29
C TRP A 163 -0.96 3.68 11.76
N LEU A 164 -0.33 4.71 12.35
CA LEU A 164 -0.64 6.11 12.08
C LEU A 164 -0.09 6.63 10.74
N ILE A 165 1.09 6.18 10.35
CA ILE A 165 1.80 6.66 9.15
C ILE A 165 1.74 5.60 8.05
N GLY A 166 1.93 4.33 8.41
CA GLY A 166 1.98 3.22 7.45
C GLY A 166 0.61 2.84 6.84
N TYR A 167 -0.50 3.01 7.57
CA TYR A 167 -1.83 2.59 7.07
C TYR A 167 -2.91 3.66 7.11
N MET A 168 -3.05 4.39 8.21
CA MET A 168 -4.16 5.33 8.39
C MET A 168 -4.32 6.35 7.25
N PRO A 169 -3.24 6.94 6.68
CA PRO A 169 -3.37 7.91 5.59
C PRO A 169 -4.00 7.29 4.33
N PHE A 170 -3.78 6.00 4.09
CA PHE A 170 -4.24 5.33 2.88
C PHE A 170 -5.77 5.24 2.90
N PHE A 171 -6.32 4.79 4.03
CA PHE A 171 -7.76 4.74 4.26
C PHE A 171 -8.39 6.12 4.23
N VAL A 172 -7.77 7.11 4.89
CA VAL A 172 -8.30 8.48 4.95
C VAL A 172 -8.37 9.09 3.55
N VAL A 173 -7.30 8.97 2.75
CA VAL A 173 -7.27 9.49 1.37
C VAL A 173 -8.30 8.76 0.50
N ALA A 174 -8.39 7.43 0.60
CA ALA A 174 -9.38 6.66 -0.14
C ALA A 174 -10.82 7.08 0.21
N TYR A 175 -11.13 7.25 1.50
CA TYR A 175 -12.48 7.64 1.95
C TYR A 175 -12.81 9.08 1.55
N MET A 176 -11.83 9.97 1.62
CA MET A 176 -11.96 11.33 1.12
C MET A 176 -12.29 11.31 -0.38
N VAL A 177 -11.56 10.55 -1.20
CA VAL A 177 -11.84 10.42 -2.64
C VAL A 177 -13.21 9.80 -2.88
N HIS A 178 -13.60 8.77 -2.12
CA HIS A 178 -14.91 8.12 -2.24
C HIS A 178 -16.07 9.10 -2.04
N ASP A 179 -15.98 9.97 -1.03
CA ASP A 179 -17.04 10.88 -0.62
C ASP A 179 -17.06 12.22 -1.39
N MET A 180 -16.09 12.46 -2.28
CA MET A 180 -16.10 13.64 -3.14
C MET A 180 -17.30 13.61 -4.10
N ARG A 181 -18.06 14.71 -4.08
CA ARG A 181 -19.25 14.88 -4.96
C ARG A 181 -18.89 15.08 -6.43
N SER A 182 -17.73 15.66 -6.72
CA SER A 182 -17.32 16.01 -8.10
C SER A 182 -16.39 14.94 -8.67
N ARG A 183 -16.81 14.33 -9.79
CA ARG A 183 -15.98 13.38 -10.55
C ARG A 183 -14.68 14.01 -11.03
N THR A 184 -14.72 15.27 -11.47
CA THR A 184 -13.52 16.00 -11.90
C THR A 184 -12.52 16.14 -10.76
N ARG A 185 -13.00 16.40 -9.53
CA ARG A 185 -12.11 16.51 -8.37
C ARG A 185 -11.51 15.16 -7.97
N GLN A 186 -12.30 14.08 -8.04
CA GLN A 186 -11.79 12.73 -7.81
C GLN A 186 -10.71 12.37 -8.83
N LEU A 187 -10.97 12.60 -10.12
CA LEU A 187 -10.01 12.36 -11.19
C LEU A 187 -8.75 13.21 -11.01
N ALA A 188 -8.86 14.49 -10.66
CA ALA A 188 -7.72 15.35 -10.42
C ALA A 188 -6.82 14.82 -9.28
N VAL A 189 -7.42 14.37 -8.18
CA VAL A 189 -6.67 13.81 -7.04
C VAL A 189 -6.01 12.49 -7.40
N VAL A 190 -6.75 11.55 -7.98
CA VAL A 190 -6.21 10.24 -8.36
C VAL A 190 -5.12 10.37 -9.43
N SER A 191 -5.35 11.20 -10.46
CA SER A 191 -4.33 11.48 -11.48
C SER A 191 -3.13 12.21 -10.91
N GLY A 192 -3.32 13.10 -9.93
CA GLY A 192 -2.21 13.75 -9.21
C GLY A 192 -1.35 12.73 -8.48
N LEU A 193 -1.95 11.82 -7.70
CA LEU A 193 -1.25 10.72 -7.04
C LEU A 193 -0.52 9.83 -8.07
N GLY A 194 -1.19 9.48 -9.17
CA GLY A 194 -0.60 8.68 -10.25
C GLY A 194 0.58 9.36 -10.93
N ALA A 195 0.49 10.66 -11.19
CA ALA A 195 1.57 11.45 -11.77
C ALA A 195 2.77 11.55 -10.80
N THR A 196 2.52 11.71 -9.50
CA THR A 196 3.57 11.67 -8.48
C THR A 196 4.28 10.31 -8.48
N VAL A 197 3.53 9.20 -8.42
CA VAL A 197 4.11 7.84 -8.45
C VAL A 197 4.93 7.63 -9.73
N ALA A 198 4.35 7.91 -10.90
CA ALA A 198 5.02 7.70 -12.18
C ALA A 198 6.27 8.59 -12.34
N GLY A 199 6.17 9.86 -11.94
CA GLY A 199 7.29 10.79 -11.99
C GLY A 199 8.43 10.38 -11.04
N SER A 200 8.09 9.95 -9.82
CA SER A 200 9.06 9.48 -8.84
C SER A 200 9.72 8.17 -9.25
N LEU A 201 8.99 7.19 -9.80
CA LEU A 201 9.59 5.97 -10.33
C LEU A 201 10.47 6.26 -11.55
N GLY A 202 10.02 7.10 -12.47
CA GLY A 202 10.81 7.51 -13.62
C GLY A 202 12.13 8.16 -13.21
N LEU A 203 12.10 9.04 -12.20
CA LEU A 203 13.28 9.72 -11.69
C LEU A 203 14.18 8.78 -10.87
N PHE A 204 13.66 8.18 -9.80
CA PHE A 204 14.46 7.46 -8.81
C PHE A 204 14.83 6.05 -9.24
N ALA A 205 13.95 5.31 -9.93
CA ALA A 205 14.27 3.98 -10.44
C ALA A 205 14.85 4.03 -11.85
N GLY A 206 14.32 4.91 -12.71
CA GLY A 206 14.68 4.97 -14.14
C GLY A 206 15.95 5.76 -14.44
N VAL A 207 16.10 6.96 -13.90
CA VAL A 207 17.24 7.86 -14.22
C VAL A 207 18.36 7.73 -13.20
N LEU A 208 18.02 7.74 -11.92
CA LEU A 208 19.00 7.79 -10.82
C LEU A 208 19.41 6.41 -10.32
N HIS A 209 18.59 5.38 -10.57
CA HIS A 209 18.79 4.01 -10.09
C HIS A 209 19.01 3.90 -8.57
N TRP A 210 18.35 4.76 -7.80
CA TRP A 210 18.42 4.76 -6.34
C TRP A 210 17.56 3.68 -5.69
N ILE A 211 16.43 3.36 -6.33
CA ILE A 211 15.44 2.40 -5.83
C ILE A 211 15.04 1.40 -6.90
#